data_AF-A0A3C0ITW0-F1
#
_entry.id   AF-A0A3C0ITW0-F1
#
_cell.length_a   1.000
_cell.length_b   1.000
_cell.length_c   1.000
_cell.angle_alpha   90.00
_cell.angle_beta   90.00
_cell.angle_gamma   90.00
#
_symmetry.space_group_name_H-M   'P 1'
#
loop_
_entity.id
_entity.type
_entity.pdbx_description
1 polymer ?
#
loop_
_entity_poly.entity_id
_entity_poly.type
_entity_poly.pdbx_seq_one_letter_code
_entity_poly.pdbx_strand_id
1 'polypeptide(L)' 'MNTIITKHNYEEWLLLYVDNELSPAERSAVDAFVAQNPDIAAELALLQETQLTNLQEPTMTFGDI' A
#
# COMPACT_ATOMS: atom_id res chain seq x y z
N MET A 1 -3.69 -19.04 -0.21
CA MET A 1 -3.44 -18.05 0.84
C MET A 1 -4.70 -17.81 1.65
N ASN A 2 -4.57 -17.30 2.87
CA ASN A 2 -5.67 -16.90 3.74
C ASN A 2 -6.03 -15.42 3.44
N THR A 3 -7.29 -15.10 3.18
CA THR A 3 -7.77 -13.73 2.85
C THR A 3 -8.58 -13.09 3.97
N ILE A 4 -8.49 -13.61 5.19
CA ILE A 4 -9.22 -13.10 6.35
C ILE A 4 -8.50 -11.86 6.91
N ILE A 5 -9.19 -10.73 6.86
CA ILE A 5 -8.72 -9.44 7.38
C ILE A 5 -9.58 -9.05 8.59
N THR A 6 -8.92 -8.55 9.63
CA THR A 6 -9.49 -8.17 10.92
C THR A 6 -8.83 -6.88 11.40
N LYS A 7 -9.41 -6.25 12.42
CA LYS A 7 -8.80 -5.07 13.08
C LYS A 7 -7.43 -5.36 13.74
N HIS A 8 -6.99 -6.61 13.81
CA HIS A 8 -5.68 -6.98 14.37
C HIS A 8 -4.58 -7.18 13.33
N ASN A 9 -4.93 -7.37 12.05
CA ASN A 9 -3.95 -7.64 11.00
C ASN A 9 -4.09 -6.74 9.78
N TYR A 10 -5.08 -5.84 9.75
CA TYR A 10 -5.34 -5.02 8.57
C TYR A 10 -4.17 -4.11 8.18
N GLU A 11 -3.37 -3.62 9.12
CA GLU A 11 -2.22 -2.75 8.84
C GLU A 11 -1.22 -3.42 7.88
N GLU A 12 -0.87 -4.69 8.13
CA GLU A 12 0.00 -5.47 7.24
C GLU A 12 -0.61 -5.60 5.84
N TRP A 13 -1.92 -5.86 5.77
CA TRP A 13 -2.63 -5.94 4.50
C TRP A 13 -2.65 -4.59 3.75
N LEU A 14 -2.76 -3.46 4.45
CA LEU A 14 -2.70 -2.14 3.82
C LEU A 14 -1.30 -1.87 3.24
N LEU A 15 -0.24 -2.21 3.97
CA LEU A 15 1.15 -2.03 3.51
C LEU A 15 1.40 -2.86 2.23
N LEU A 16 1.07 -4.15 2.26
CA LEU A 16 1.18 -5.02 1.08
C LEU A 16 0.34 -4.52 -0.11
N TYR A 17 -0.84 -3.94 0.18
CA TYR A 17 -1.71 -3.35 -0.84
C TYR A 17 -1.08 -2.12 -1.48
N VAL A 18 -0.51 -1.23 -0.67
CA VAL A 18 0.19 -0.01 -1.11
C VAL A 18 1.42 -0.40 -1.94
N ASP A 19 2.25 -1.32 -1.46
CA ASP A 19 3.47 -1.77 -2.14
C ASP A 19 3.20 -2.67 -3.36
N ASN A 20 1.93 -2.95 -3.66
CA ASN A 20 1.49 -3.76 -4.80
C ASN A 20 2.02 -5.20 -4.79
N GLU A 21 2.13 -5.79 -3.60
CA GLU A 21 2.61 -7.17 -3.39
C GLU A 21 1.47 -8.20 -3.33
N LEU A 22 0.22 -7.74 -3.29
CA LEU A 22 -0.96 -8.59 -3.20
C LEU A 22 -1.41 -9.15 -4.56
N SER A 23 -1.85 -10.41 -4.55
CA SER A 23 -2.57 -10.99 -5.69
C SER A 23 -3.93 -10.30 -5.92
N PRO A 24 -4.56 -10.45 -7.10
CA PRO A 24 -5.87 -9.86 -7.36
C PRO A 24 -6.96 -10.29 -6.36
N ALA A 25 -6.93 -11.54 -5.89
CA ALA A 25 -7.88 -12.04 -4.92
C ALA A 25 -7.69 -11.41 -3.53
N GLU A 26 -6.43 -11.20 -3.13
CA GLU A 26 -6.08 -10.55 -1.86
C GLU A 26 -6.39 -9.05 -1.89
N ARG A 27 -6.11 -8.36 -3.01
CA ARG A 27 -6.55 -6.96 -3.20
C ARG A 27 -8.06 -6.83 -3.03
N SER A 28 -8.83 -7.72 -3.65
CA SER A 28 -10.29 -7.69 -3.50
C SER A 28 -10.75 -7.91 -2.05
N ALA A 29 -10.01 -8.67 -1.25
CA ALA A 29 -10.31 -8.84 0.17
C ALA A 29 -10.02 -7.56 0.97
N VAL A 30 -8.90 -6.87 0.68
CA VAL A 30 -8.58 -5.56 1.24
C VAL A 30 -9.66 -4.55 0.88
N ASP A 31 -10.04 -4.46 -0.40
CA ASP A 31 -11.06 -3.52 -0.88
C ASP A 31 -12.40 -3.73 -0.17
N ALA A 32 -12.83 -4.99 -0.04
CA ALA A 32 -14.07 -5.33 0.66
C ALA A 32 -14.02 -4.96 2.16
N PHE A 33 -12.87 -5.16 2.81
CA PHE A 33 -12.68 -4.82 4.22
C PHE A 33 -12.65 -3.30 4.43
N VAL A 34 -11.91 -2.57 3.59
CA VAL A 34 -11.82 -1.10 3.63
C VAL A 34 -13.18 -0.45 3.37
N ALA A 35 -13.97 -0.96 2.42
CA ALA A 35 -15.31 -0.44 2.13
C ALA A 35 -16.27 -0.51 3.32
N GLN A 36 -16.03 -1.45 4.26
CA GLN A 36 -16.84 -1.62 5.47
C GLN A 36 -16.30 -0.83 6.67
N ASN A 37 -15.11 -0.25 6.58
CA ASN A 37 -14.40 0.42 7.68
C ASN A 37 -13.89 1.80 7.23
N PRO A 38 -14.72 2.87 7.32
CA PRO A 38 -14.35 4.21 6.85
C PRO A 38 -13.11 4.80 7.53
N ASP A 39 -12.86 4.43 8.79
CA ASP A 39 -11.64 4.80 9.53
C ASP A 39 -10.38 4.24 8.86
N ILE A 40 -10.44 3.00 8.41
CA ILE A 40 -9.35 2.32 7.72
C ILE A 40 -9.17 2.86 6.29
N ALA A 41 -10.26 3.25 5.63
CA ALA A 41 -10.18 3.90 4.31
C ALA A 41 -9.38 5.21 4.37
N ALA A 42 -9.57 6.01 5.44
CA ALA A 42 -8.79 7.22 5.66
C ALA A 42 -7.31 6.90 5.92
N GLU A 43 -7.01 5.85 6.69
CA GLU A 43 -5.64 5.39 6.94
C GLU A 43 -4.95 4.90 5.65
N LEU A 44 -5.63 4.13 4.82
CA LEU A 44 -5.11 3.69 3.53
C LEU A 44 -4.78 4.88 2.62
N ALA A 45 -5.63 5.91 2.59
CA ALA A 45 -5.36 7.13 1.82
C ALA A 45 -4.08 7.83 2.30
N LEU A 46 -3.86 7.93 3.62
CA LEU A 46 -2.63 8.50 4.17
C LEU A 46 -1.38 7.67 3.81
N LEU A 47 -1.47 6.33 3.86
CA LEU A 47 -0.36 5.47 3.47
C LEU A 47 -0.01 5.64 1.98
N GLN A 48 -1.02 5.78 1.12
CA GLN A 48 -0.80 6.03 -0.31
C GLN A 48 -0.08 7.36 -0.58
N GLU A 49 -0.28 8.39 0.24
CA GLU A 49 0.47 9.66 0.14
C GLU A 49 1.96 9.51 0.51
N THR A 50 2.31 8.52 1.34
CA THR A 50 3.71 8.23 1.68
C THR A 50 4.43 7.37 0.65
N GLN A 51 3.70 6.84 -0.35
CA GLN A 51 4.30 6.02 -1.38
C GLN A 51 5.31 6.83 -2.18
N LEU A 52 6.52 6.27 -2.34
CA LEU A 52 7.59 6.88 -3.10
C LEU A 52 7.36 6.73 -4.60
N THR A 53 6.35 7.40 -5.15
CA THR A 53 6.13 7.48 -6.59
C THR A 53 7.02 8.57 -7.19
N ASN A 54 8.00 8.18 -8.00
CA ASN A 54 8.86 9.07 -8.79
C ASN A 54 9.81 10.00 -8.01
N LEU A 55 10.61 9.48 -7.08
CA LEU A 55 11.96 10.02 -7.03
C LEU A 55 12.65 9.61 -8.32
N GLN A 56 12.64 10.50 -9.33
CA GLN A 56 13.78 10.55 -10.24
C GLN A 56 14.97 10.71 -9.31
N GLU A 57 15.72 9.63 -9.07
CA GLU A 57 17.05 9.79 -8.49
C GLU A 57 17.69 10.87 -9.35
N PRO A 58 18.10 12.03 -8.79
CA PRO A 58 18.85 12.97 -9.59
C PRO A 58 19.97 12.13 -10.15
N THR A 59 20.04 12.01 -11.47
CA THR A 59 21.17 11.33 -12.12
C THR A 59 22.36 12.18 -11.72
N MET A 60 23.01 11.83 -10.61
CA MET A 60 24.27 12.42 -10.19
C MET A 60 25.26 11.86 -11.19
N THR A 61 25.34 12.51 -12.35
CA THR A 61 26.50 12.42 -13.21
C THR A 61 27.61 13.04 -12.39
N PHE A 62 28.39 12.20 -11.69
CA PHE A 62 29.70 12.60 -11.21
C PHE A 62 30.48 12.96 -12.46
N GLY A 63 30.51 14.26 -12.77
CA GLY A 63 31.09 14.77 -14.00
C GLY A 63 32.51 14.24 -14.14
N ASP A 64 32.78 13.67 -15.31
CA ASP A 64 34.10 13.22 -15.72
C ASP A 64 35.11 14.36 -15.48
N ILE A 65 36.05 14.10 -14.55
CA ILE A 65 37.23 14.92 -14.26
C ILE A 65 38.35 14.64 -15.26
#